data_AF-A0A9X9WU30-F1
#
_entry.id   AF-A0A9X9WU30-F1
#
_cell.length_a   1.000
_cell.length_b   1.000
_cell.length_c   1.000
_cell.angle_alpha   90.00
_cell.angle_beta   90.00
_cell.angle_gamma   90.00
#
_symmetry.space_group_name_H-M   'P 1'
#
loop_
_entity.id
_entity.type
_entity.pdbx_description
1 polymer ?
#
loop_
_entity_poly.entity_id
_entity_poly.type
_entity_poly.pdbx_seq_one_letter_code
_entity_poly.pdbx_strand_id
1 'polypeptide(L)'
;MQSGPGVPARRRIRAMVALAILALPDVSALAQTERRRDAAMKIEPALAEALRSNTDAARGIGVIITFRDTAADSGVRRQILQRLGIVPTAVYEAIPSAAATVTPAQIETLAAAAEVTAIEADPQARILPRP
;
A
#
# COMPACT_ATOMS: atom_id res chain seq x y z
N MET A 1 26.31 75.48 7.81
CA MET A 1 25.51 75.73 6.59
C MET A 1 25.76 74.53 5.67
N GLN A 2 24.78 73.62 5.54
CA GLN A 2 23.79 73.57 4.44
C GLN A 2 24.46 73.33 3.08
N SER A 3 24.08 72.43 2.17
CA SER A 3 23.01 71.45 1.98
C SER A 3 23.42 70.58 0.75
N GLY A 4 22.80 69.42 0.51
CA GLY A 4 23.06 68.46 -0.60
C GLY A 4 22.82 68.98 -2.05
N PRO A 5 22.46 68.16 -3.08
CA PRO A 5 21.96 66.77 -3.09
C PRO A 5 22.56 65.85 -4.19
N GLY A 6 22.19 64.56 -4.22
CA GLY A 6 22.37 63.72 -5.42
C GLY A 6 22.42 62.21 -5.22
N VAL A 7 21.34 61.57 -4.79
CA VAL A 7 21.08 60.12 -4.95
C VAL A 7 19.78 60.04 -5.75
N PRO A 8 19.65 59.25 -6.85
CA PRO A 8 19.34 57.84 -6.65
C PRO A 8 19.78 56.88 -7.78
N ALA A 9 20.48 55.80 -7.43
CA ALA A 9 20.46 54.57 -8.23
C ALA A 9 20.10 53.40 -7.33
N ARG A 10 18.81 53.10 -7.37
CA ARG A 10 18.12 51.98 -6.74
C ARG A 10 18.86 50.66 -6.98
N ARG A 11 19.54 50.13 -5.95
CA ARG A 11 19.72 48.69 -5.77
C ARG A 11 19.05 48.27 -4.47
N ARG A 12 17.73 48.35 -4.48
CA ARG A 12 16.88 47.58 -3.57
C ARG A 12 16.51 46.29 -4.29
N ILE A 13 17.23 45.21 -4.05
CA ILE A 13 16.57 43.91 -3.90
C ILE A 13 17.23 43.25 -2.69
N ARG A 14 16.47 43.27 -1.61
CA ARG A 14 16.74 42.56 -0.36
C ARG A 14 16.93 41.09 -0.69
N ALA A 15 18.11 40.55 -0.41
CA ALA A 15 18.28 39.13 -0.17
C ALA A 15 17.57 38.81 1.15
N MET A 16 16.28 38.55 1.08
CA MET A 16 15.49 37.93 2.13
C MET A 16 14.82 36.70 1.53
N VAL A 17 15.55 35.58 1.55
CA VAL A 17 14.92 34.27 1.72
C VAL A 17 15.70 33.61 2.86
N ALA A 18 15.43 34.12 4.06
CA ALA A 18 15.80 33.44 5.29
C ALA A 18 14.88 32.22 5.41
N LEU A 19 15.47 31.04 5.19
CA LEU A 19 15.29 29.84 6.01
C LEU A 19 13.93 29.73 6.74
N ALA A 20 12.90 29.30 6.01
CA ALA A 20 11.66 28.77 6.60
C ALA A 20 11.74 27.23 6.60
N ILE A 21 12.64 26.68 7.42
CA ILE A 21 12.53 25.29 7.87
C ILE A 21 11.81 25.38 9.20
N LEU A 22 10.49 25.16 9.22
CA LEU A 22 9.74 24.75 10.42
C LEU A 22 8.29 24.43 10.01
N ALA A 23 7.91 23.17 10.24
CA ALA A 23 6.57 22.60 10.10
C ALA A 23 6.05 22.38 8.67
N LEU A 24 6.76 21.59 7.86
CA LEU A 24 6.03 20.72 6.94
C LEU A 24 5.31 19.68 7.81
N PRO A 25 3.96 19.55 7.77
CA PRO A 25 3.33 18.36 8.32
C PRO A 25 3.96 17.16 7.61
N ASP A 26 4.30 16.14 8.37
CA ASP A 26 4.94 14.92 7.89
C ASP A 26 4.02 14.27 6.84
N VAL A 27 4.17 14.67 5.57
CA VAL A 27 3.39 14.18 4.43
C VAL A 27 3.57 12.67 4.29
N SER A 28 4.69 12.15 4.78
CA SER A 28 4.95 10.72 4.88
C SER A 28 4.02 10.03 5.88
N ALA A 29 3.79 10.60 7.07
CA ALA A 29 2.86 10.07 8.07
C ALA A 29 1.41 10.10 7.58
N LEU A 30 0.99 11.15 6.88
CA LEU A 30 -0.33 11.21 6.25
C LEU A 30 -0.47 10.15 5.16
N ALA A 31 0.49 10.05 4.24
CA ALA A 31 0.50 9.05 3.19
C ALA A 31 0.54 7.61 3.74
N GLN A 32 1.29 7.37 4.83
CA GLN A 32 1.31 6.08 5.52
C GLN A 32 -0.04 5.77 6.18
N THR A 33 -0.68 6.76 6.78
CA THR A 33 -2.01 6.59 7.40
C THR A 33 -3.08 6.30 6.36
N GLU A 34 -3.05 6.97 5.22
CA GLU A 34 -3.96 6.70 4.10
C GLU A 34 -3.73 5.33 3.49
N ARG A 35 -2.47 4.92 3.26
CA ARG A 35 -2.16 3.56 2.80
C ARG A 35 -2.61 2.49 3.77
N ARG A 36 -2.47 2.72 5.08
CA ARG A 36 -2.98 1.79 6.10
C ARG A 36 -4.51 1.71 6.10
N ARG A 37 -5.20 2.83 5.88
CA ARG A 37 -6.67 2.84 5.74
C ARG A 37 -7.11 2.13 4.47
N ASP A 38 -6.48 2.38 3.33
CA ASP A 38 -6.77 1.71 2.06
C ASP A 38 -6.53 0.20 2.17
N ALA A 39 -5.41 -0.20 2.77
CA ALA A 39 -5.11 -1.59 3.07
C ALA A 39 -6.15 -2.22 4.01
N ALA A 40 -6.57 -1.52 5.06
CA ALA A 40 -7.63 -1.97 5.96
C ALA A 40 -9.00 -2.09 5.26
N MET A 41 -9.28 -1.27 4.25
CA MET A 41 -10.51 -1.36 3.45
C MET A 41 -10.50 -2.55 2.47
N LYS A 42 -9.32 -3.01 2.04
CA LYS A 42 -9.19 -4.19 1.16
C LYS A 42 -9.27 -5.52 1.91
N ILE A 43 -8.95 -5.54 3.20
CA ILE A 43 -8.92 -6.77 4.02
C ILE A 43 -10.29 -6.97 4.67
N GLU A 44 -10.95 -8.09 4.37
CA GLU A 44 -12.24 -8.40 4.98
C GLU A 44 -12.15 -8.59 6.52
N PRO A 45 -13.20 -8.26 7.30
CA PRO A 45 -13.17 -8.29 8.76
C PRO A 45 -12.79 -9.64 9.36
N ALA A 46 -13.25 -10.74 8.75
CA ALA A 46 -12.93 -12.09 9.20
C ALA A 46 -11.44 -12.43 9.01
N LEU A 47 -10.81 -11.93 7.94
CA LEU A 47 -9.37 -12.07 7.72
C LEU A 47 -8.60 -11.17 8.69
N ALA A 48 -9.06 -9.95 8.93
CA ALA A 48 -8.45 -9.04 9.90
C ALA A 48 -8.50 -9.62 11.33
N GLU A 49 -9.56 -10.33 11.69
CA GLU A 49 -9.67 -11.05 12.97
C GLU A 49 -8.77 -12.29 13.02
N ALA A 50 -8.67 -13.05 11.92
CA ALA A 50 -7.73 -14.16 11.80
C ALA A 50 -6.27 -13.69 11.94
N LEU A 51 -5.93 -12.53 11.37
CA LEU A 51 -4.62 -11.90 11.52
C LEU A 51 -4.33 -11.47 12.96
N ARG A 52 -5.31 -10.83 13.63
CA ARG A 52 -5.18 -10.45 15.05
C ARG A 52 -5.02 -11.66 15.97
N SER A 53 -5.65 -12.77 15.64
CA SER A 53 -5.59 -14.02 16.41
C SER A 53 -4.36 -14.87 16.07
N ASN A 54 -3.65 -14.58 14.98
CA ASN A 54 -2.49 -15.35 14.56
C ASN A 54 -1.25 -14.91 15.33
N THR A 55 -0.84 -15.73 16.30
CA THR A 55 0.35 -15.50 17.11
C THR A 55 1.65 -15.86 16.37
N ASP A 56 1.55 -16.58 15.24
CA ASP A 56 2.68 -17.06 14.47
C ASP A 56 2.77 -16.31 13.12
N ALA A 57 3.75 -15.41 13.03
CA ALA A 57 3.97 -14.59 11.83
C ALA A 57 4.46 -15.39 10.61
N ALA A 58 4.89 -16.64 10.79
CA ALA A 58 5.30 -17.53 9.71
C ALA A 58 4.15 -18.45 9.24
N ARG A 59 3.07 -18.55 10.02
CA ARG A 59 1.90 -19.36 9.66
C ARG A 59 1.21 -18.80 8.43
N GLY A 60 1.13 -19.63 7.40
CA GLY A 60 0.38 -19.35 6.18
C GLY A 60 -1.13 -19.31 6.43
N ILE A 61 -1.80 -18.31 5.84
CA ILE A 61 -3.24 -18.11 5.84
C ILE A 61 -3.70 -18.27 4.39
N GLY A 62 -4.69 -19.12 4.17
CA GLY A 62 -5.35 -19.21 2.88
C GLY A 62 -6.19 -17.97 2.61
N VAL A 63 -6.02 -17.36 1.45
CA VAL A 63 -6.74 -16.16 1.03
C VAL A 63 -7.22 -16.26 -0.40
N ILE A 64 -8.33 -15.60 -0.68
CA ILE A 64 -8.77 -15.24 -2.03
C ILE A 64 -8.43 -13.77 -2.25
N ILE A 65 -7.74 -13.50 -3.35
CA ILE A 65 -7.25 -12.17 -3.74
C ILE A 65 -8.05 -11.75 -4.96
N THR A 66 -8.77 -10.65 -4.85
CA THR A 66 -9.52 -10.06 -5.96
C THR A 66 -8.74 -8.88 -6.52
N PHE A 67 -8.65 -8.83 -7.85
CA PHE A 67 -7.91 -7.82 -8.59
C PHE A 67 -8.87 -6.84 -9.27
N ARG A 68 -8.34 -5.66 -9.63
CA ARG A 68 -9.04 -4.76 -10.56
C ARG A 68 -9.22 -5.43 -11.91
N ASP A 69 -10.27 -5.00 -12.62
CA ASP A 69 -10.59 -5.45 -13.99
C ASP A 69 -9.43 -5.21 -14.98
N THR A 70 -8.56 -4.23 -14.72
CA THR A 70 -7.32 -4.01 -15.48
C THR A 70 -6.35 -5.18 -15.45
N ALA A 71 -6.53 -6.12 -14.52
CA ALA A 71 -5.84 -7.40 -14.47
C ALA A 71 -6.79 -8.55 -14.83
N ALA A 72 -7.64 -8.39 -15.85
CA ALA A 72 -8.59 -9.41 -16.33
C ALA A 72 -7.93 -10.66 -16.92
N ASP A 73 -6.69 -10.56 -17.40
CA ASP A 73 -5.93 -11.72 -17.89
C ASP A 73 -5.29 -12.53 -16.75
N SER A 74 -5.38 -13.85 -16.82
CA SER A 74 -4.84 -14.76 -15.80
C SER A 74 -3.31 -14.76 -15.75
N GLY A 75 -2.65 -14.53 -16.88
CA GLY A 75 -1.20 -14.35 -16.98
C GLY A 75 -0.73 -13.09 -16.27
N VAL A 76 -1.45 -11.97 -16.46
CA VAL A 76 -1.17 -10.70 -15.76
C VAL A 76 -1.30 -10.88 -14.24
N ARG A 77 -2.36 -11.54 -13.76
CA ARG A 77 -2.52 -11.86 -12.32
C ARG A 77 -1.36 -12.69 -11.77
N ARG A 78 -0.92 -13.73 -12.50
CA ARG A 78 0.27 -14.51 -12.10
C ARG A 78 1.50 -13.64 -12.01
N GLN A 79 1.72 -12.76 -12.98
CA GLN A 79 2.88 -11.87 -12.99
C GLN A 79 2.84 -10.85 -11.84
N ILE A 80 1.67 -10.33 -11.48
CA ILE A 80 1.49 -9.49 -10.29
C ILE A 80 1.90 -10.28 -9.05
N LEU A 81 1.33 -11.47 -8.83
CA LEU A 81 1.62 -12.28 -7.65
C LEU A 81 3.10 -12.68 -7.55
N GLN A 82 3.72 -13.08 -8.66
CA GLN A 82 5.15 -13.38 -8.71
C GLN A 82 6.02 -12.18 -8.31
N ARG A 83 5.70 -10.98 -8.80
CA ARG A 83 6.41 -9.74 -8.41
C ARG A 83 6.26 -9.42 -6.92
N LEU A 84 5.13 -9.80 -6.33
CA LEU A 84 4.87 -9.66 -4.89
C LEU A 84 5.44 -10.84 -4.06
N GLY A 85 6.15 -11.78 -4.69
CA GLY A 85 6.73 -12.94 -4.01
C GLY A 85 5.69 -13.93 -3.50
N ILE A 86 4.53 -14.02 -4.16
CA ILE A 86 3.41 -14.88 -3.78
C ILE A 86 3.24 -15.97 -4.83
N VAL A 87 3.17 -17.20 -4.35
CA VAL A 87 2.88 -18.37 -5.18
C VAL A 87 1.38 -18.67 -5.08
N PRO A 88 0.60 -18.46 -6.15
CA PRO A 88 -0.82 -18.81 -6.14
C PRO A 88 -1.02 -20.32 -6.07
N THR A 89 -2.01 -20.75 -5.30
CA THR A 89 -2.54 -22.12 -5.35
C THR A 89 -3.48 -22.29 -6.54
N ALA A 90 -4.23 -21.24 -6.89
CA ALA A 90 -5.07 -21.20 -8.08
C ALA A 90 -5.14 -19.78 -8.65
N VAL A 91 -5.30 -19.67 -9.96
CA VAL A 91 -5.65 -18.41 -10.63
C VAL A 91 -6.88 -18.69 -11.48
N TYR A 92 -7.99 -18.04 -11.16
CA TYR A 92 -9.26 -18.29 -11.83
C TYR A 92 -9.28 -17.55 -13.17
N GLU A 93 -9.75 -18.19 -14.23
CA GLU A 93 -9.86 -17.55 -15.56
C GLU A 93 -11.16 -16.77 -15.71
N ALA A 94 -12.26 -17.28 -15.14
CA ALA A 94 -13.59 -16.70 -15.28
C ALA A 94 -13.87 -15.49 -14.38
N ILE A 95 -13.07 -15.29 -13.33
CA ILE A 95 -13.18 -14.18 -12.39
C ILE A 95 -11.80 -13.55 -12.16
N PRO A 96 -11.71 -12.23 -11.88
CA PRO A 96 -10.45 -11.55 -11.65
C PRO A 96 -9.91 -11.84 -10.24
N SER A 97 -9.74 -13.11 -9.90
CA SER A 97 -9.31 -13.54 -8.57
C SER A 97 -8.25 -14.65 -8.62
N ALA A 98 -7.53 -14.82 -7.52
CA ALA A 98 -6.59 -15.91 -7.30
C ALA A 98 -6.68 -16.41 -5.86
N ALA A 99 -6.39 -17.68 -5.63
CA ALA A 99 -6.21 -18.25 -4.31
C ALA A 99 -4.71 -18.39 -4.01
N ALA A 100 -4.31 -18.13 -2.77
CA ALA A 100 -2.94 -18.33 -2.31
C ALA A 100 -2.89 -18.64 -0.82
N THR A 101 -1.80 -19.25 -0.37
CA THR A 101 -1.46 -19.29 1.06
C THR A 101 -0.36 -18.27 1.30
N VAL A 102 -0.60 -17.32 2.20
CA VAL A 102 0.26 -16.15 2.41
C VAL A 102 0.53 -15.92 3.90
N THR A 103 1.67 -15.31 4.22
CA THR A 103 1.95 -14.85 5.58
C THR A 103 1.27 -13.52 5.86
N PRO A 104 1.14 -13.11 7.15
CA PRO A 104 0.68 -11.78 7.51
C PRO A 104 1.44 -10.64 6.79
N ALA A 105 2.77 -10.75 6.66
CA ALA A 105 3.59 -9.76 5.96
C ALA A 105 3.28 -9.70 4.45
N GLN A 106 2.98 -10.84 3.83
CA GLN A 106 2.55 -10.89 2.44
C GLN A 106 1.13 -10.31 2.26
N ILE A 107 0.25 -10.44 3.25
CA ILE A 107 -1.07 -9.80 3.23
C ILE A 107 -0.95 -8.28 3.25
N GLU A 108 -0.04 -7.72 4.07
CA GLU A 108 0.25 -6.28 4.04
C GLU A 108 0.75 -5.83 2.66
N THR A 109 1.62 -6.63 2.04
CA THR A 109 2.15 -6.37 0.69
C THR A 109 1.04 -6.39 -0.37
N LEU A 110 0.14 -7.37 -0.30
CA LEU A 110 -1.05 -7.45 -1.17
C LEU A 110 -1.99 -6.25 -0.96
N ALA A 111 -2.24 -5.87 0.29
CA ALA A 111 -3.16 -4.78 0.61
C ALA A 111 -2.59 -3.42 0.15
N ALA A 112 -1.27 -3.28 0.13
CA ALA A 112 -0.59 -2.11 -0.43
C ALA A 112 -0.55 -2.09 -1.97
N ALA A 113 -0.78 -3.22 -2.64
CA ALA A 113 -0.77 -3.29 -4.10
C ALA A 113 -1.95 -2.51 -4.70
N ALA A 114 -1.67 -1.76 -5.76
CA ALA A 114 -2.71 -1.00 -6.44
C ALA A 114 -3.67 -1.93 -7.18
N GLU A 115 -3.17 -3.02 -7.74
CA GLU A 115 -3.92 -3.97 -8.56
C GLU A 115 -4.91 -4.82 -7.77
N VAL A 116 -4.76 -4.89 -6.44
CA VAL A 116 -5.62 -5.65 -5.53
C VAL A 116 -6.75 -4.77 -5.00
N THR A 117 -7.98 -5.28 -5.07
CA THR A 117 -9.20 -4.60 -4.60
C THR A 117 -9.76 -5.22 -3.33
N ALA A 118 -9.60 -6.53 -3.13
CA ALA A 118 -10.03 -7.21 -1.92
C ALA A 118 -9.15 -8.42 -1.60
N ILE A 119 -9.05 -8.73 -0.32
CA ILE A 119 -8.37 -9.91 0.21
C ILE A 119 -9.29 -10.52 1.27
N GLU A 120 -9.70 -11.75 1.01
CA GLU A 120 -10.65 -12.48 1.84
C GLU A 120 -9.98 -13.74 2.38
N ALA A 121 -10.32 -14.16 3.60
CA ALA A 121 -9.87 -15.45 4.09
C ALA A 121 -10.54 -16.54 3.26
N ASP A 122 -9.77 -17.50 2.75
CA ASP A 122 -10.35 -18.66 2.08
C ASP A 122 -10.86 -19.64 3.16
N PRO A 123 -12.19 -19.79 3.34
CA PRO A 123 -12.74 -20.68 4.36
C PRO A 123 -12.45 -22.15 4.06
N GLN A 124 -12.17 -22.51 2.80
CA GLN A 124 -11.88 -23.89 2.38
C GLN A 124 -10.40 -24.24 2.60
N ALA A 125 -9.48 -23.28 2.55
CA ALA A 125 -8.06 -23.49 2.84
C ALA A 125 -7.75 -23.86 4.31
N ARG A 126 -8.73 -23.76 5.23
CA ARG A 126 -8.62 -24.34 6.58
C ARG A 126 -8.58 -25.87 6.60
N ILE A 127 -8.88 -26.54 5.49
CA ILE A 127 -9.02 -28.00 5.41
C ILE A 127 -8.02 -28.60 4.41
N LEU A 128 -6.73 -28.48 4.68
CA LEU A 128 -5.75 -29.44 4.16
C LEU A 128 -4.78 -29.78 5.30
N PRO A 129 -4.99 -30.88 6.05
CA PRO A 129 -3.88 -31.49 6.76
C PRO A 129 -2.80 -31.81 5.71
N ARG A 130 -1.57 -31.34 5.94
CA ARG A 130 -0.45 -31.76 5.09
C ARG A 130 -0.34 -33.30 5.15
N PRO A 131 -0.09 -33.99 4.03
CA PRO A 131 0.27 -35.40 4.05
C PRO A 131 1.56 -35.65 4.82
#